data_AF-A0A6L8F2Q2-F1
#
_entry.id   AF-A0A6L8F2Q2-F1
#
_cell.length_a   1.000
_cell.length_b   1.000
_cell.length_c   1.000
_cell.angle_alpha   90.00
_cell.angle_beta   90.00
_cell.angle_gamma   90.00
#
_symmetry.space_group_name_H-M   'P 1'
#
loop_
_entity.id
_entity.type
_entity.pdbx_description
1 polymer ?
#
loop_
_entity_poly.entity_id
_entity_poly.type
_entity_poly.pdbx_seq_one_letter_code
_entity_poly.pdbx_strand_id
1 'polypeptide(L)'
;MKPPDDMPLDRWVQQCIDATVATSIEAPTKGNLLYGLSLFGGLVHDRSLFERIPEELMQESSVWQHQREKFMAQGIEQGAKEATRKNLLTVLNTKFHREAVRALTPALENIDDLQRLEQLHFIAVNVKSLEDFTGVLFE
;
A
#
# COMPACT_ATOMS: atom_id res chain seq x y z
N MET A 1 -21.28 -14.87 0.83
CA MET A 1 -21.03 -16.26 1.26
C MET A 1 -21.87 -16.50 2.53
N LYS A 2 -22.99 -17.24 2.46
CA LYS A 2 -23.92 -17.41 3.61
C LYS A 2 -23.71 -18.79 4.28
N PRO A 3 -23.50 -18.87 5.60
CA PRO A 3 -23.47 -20.16 6.30
C PRO A 3 -24.86 -20.84 6.31
N PRO A 4 -24.92 -22.17 6.44
CA PRO A 4 -26.15 -22.88 6.77
C PRO A 4 -26.78 -22.35 8.07
N ASP A 5 -28.12 -22.38 8.17
CA ASP A 5 -28.85 -21.72 9.26
C ASP A 5 -28.48 -22.27 10.66
N ASP A 6 -28.06 -23.54 10.76
CA ASP A 6 -27.65 -24.19 12.02
C ASP A 6 -26.12 -24.31 12.21
N MET A 7 -25.33 -23.52 11.47
CA MET A 7 -23.86 -23.61 11.52
C MET A 7 -23.21 -22.31 12.01
N PRO A 8 -22.41 -22.37 13.09
CA PRO A 8 -21.58 -21.24 13.51
C PRO A 8 -20.66 -20.78 12.38
N LEU A 9 -20.55 -19.46 12.20
CA LEU A 9 -19.81 -18.85 11.10
C LEU A 9 -18.33 -19.27 11.07
N ASP A 10 -17.69 -19.33 12.23
CA ASP A 10 -16.29 -19.76 12.39
C ASP A 10 -16.08 -21.22 11.94
N ARG A 11 -17.03 -22.10 12.28
CA ARG A 11 -17.01 -23.51 11.88
C ARG A 11 -17.25 -23.65 10.38
N TRP A 12 -18.17 -22.87 9.84
CA TRP A 12 -18.46 -22.86 8.42
C TRP A 12 -17.27 -22.41 7.58
N VAL A 13 -16.62 -21.30 7.97
CA VAL A 13 -15.41 -20.81 7.32
C VAL A 13 -14.30 -21.86 7.38
N GLN A 14 -14.11 -22.53 8.52
CA GLN A 14 -13.13 -23.62 8.64
C GLN A 14 -13.43 -24.76 7.67
N GLN A 15 -14.68 -25.20 7.57
CA GLN A 15 -15.07 -26.26 6.63
C GLN A 15 -14.84 -25.86 5.17
N CYS A 16 -15.10 -24.60 4.80
CA CYS A 16 -14.81 -24.13 3.45
C CYS A 16 -13.30 -24.15 3.15
N ILE A 17 -12.46 -23.78 4.12
CA ILE A 17 -11.00 -23.84 4.00
C ILE A 17 -10.56 -25.30 3.85
N ASP A 18 -10.96 -26.17 4.77
CA ASP A 18 -10.57 -27.59 4.79
C ASP A 18 -11.02 -28.30 3.51
N ALA A 19 -12.24 -28.05 3.04
CA ALA A 19 -12.75 -28.59 1.79
C ALA A 19 -11.92 -28.13 0.60
N THR A 20 -11.54 -26.86 0.56
CA THR A 20 -10.67 -26.31 -0.49
C THR A 20 -9.28 -26.95 -0.45
N VAL A 21 -8.70 -27.12 0.75
CA VAL A 21 -7.39 -27.75 0.94
C VAL A 21 -7.40 -29.22 0.51
N ALA A 22 -8.48 -29.95 0.81
CA ALA A 22 -8.62 -31.36 0.49
C ALA A 22 -8.86 -31.66 -1.00
N THR A 23 -9.15 -30.64 -1.82
CA THR A 23 -9.36 -30.83 -3.26
C THR A 23 -8.10 -31.36 -3.97
N SER A 24 -8.30 -32.29 -4.91
CA SER A 24 -7.26 -32.84 -5.78
C SER A 24 -7.05 -31.94 -7.01
N ILE A 25 -6.61 -30.71 -6.77
CA ILE A 25 -6.25 -29.73 -7.79
C ILE A 25 -4.83 -29.24 -7.57
N GLU A 26 -4.23 -28.69 -8.62
CA GLU A 26 -2.89 -28.12 -8.57
C GLU A 26 -2.76 -27.01 -7.53
N ALA A 27 -1.58 -26.91 -6.91
CA ALA A 27 -1.30 -25.97 -5.83
C ALA A 27 -1.61 -24.50 -6.20
N PRO A 28 -1.27 -23.98 -7.39
CA PRO A 28 -1.61 -22.61 -7.75
C PRO A 28 -3.12 -22.35 -7.83
N THR A 29 -3.87 -23.32 -8.37
CA THR A 29 -5.34 -23.22 -8.45
C THR A 29 -5.96 -23.26 -7.06
N LYS A 30 -5.43 -24.11 -6.17
CA LYS A 30 -5.84 -24.18 -4.76
C LYS A 30 -5.56 -22.86 -4.04
N GLY A 31 -4.38 -22.29 -4.21
CA GLY A 31 -4.04 -20.97 -3.68
C GLY A 31 -4.99 -19.89 -4.17
N ASN A 32 -5.34 -19.89 -5.46
CA ASN A 32 -6.31 -18.93 -6.02
C ASN A 32 -7.69 -19.04 -5.36
N LEU A 33 -8.17 -20.26 -5.09
CA LEU A 33 -9.45 -20.48 -4.41
C LEU A 33 -9.40 -19.99 -2.95
N LEU A 34 -8.32 -20.27 -2.23
CA LEU A 34 -8.13 -19.81 -0.85
C LEU A 34 -8.02 -18.28 -0.78
N TYR A 35 -7.28 -17.66 -1.70
CA TYR A 35 -7.22 -16.20 -1.81
C TYR A 35 -8.59 -15.60 -2.12
N GLY A 36 -9.33 -16.17 -3.08
CA GLY A 36 -10.70 -15.74 -3.39
C GLY A 36 -11.65 -15.86 -2.20
N LEU A 37 -11.55 -16.95 -1.43
CA LEU A 37 -12.33 -17.15 -0.22
C LEU A 37 -12.04 -16.09 0.84
N SER A 38 -10.77 -15.73 1.05
CA SER A 38 -10.36 -14.63 1.93
C SER A 38 -10.93 -13.28 1.46
N LEU A 39 -10.73 -12.96 0.18
CA LEU A 39 -11.10 -11.68 -0.41
C LEU A 39 -12.62 -11.46 -0.38
N PHE A 40 -13.39 -12.39 -0.96
CA PHE A 40 -14.85 -12.25 -1.04
C PHE A 40 -15.54 -12.53 0.28
N GLY A 41 -14.98 -13.41 1.11
CA GLY A 41 -15.46 -13.68 2.45
C GLY A 41 -15.36 -12.44 3.34
N GLY A 42 -14.21 -11.74 3.29
CA GLY A 42 -13.97 -10.51 4.05
C GLY A 42 -14.81 -9.30 3.61
N LEU A 43 -15.51 -9.37 2.48
CA LEU A 43 -16.50 -8.36 2.09
C LEU A 43 -17.83 -8.52 2.83
N VAL A 44 -18.12 -9.71 3.34
CA VAL A 44 -19.42 -10.07 3.94
C VAL A 44 -19.30 -10.31 5.44
N HIS A 45 -18.13 -10.79 5.90
CA HIS A 45 -17.86 -11.17 7.28
C HIS A 45 -16.59 -10.51 7.80
N ASP A 46 -16.36 -10.59 9.11
CA ASP A 46 -15.13 -10.09 9.72
C ASP A 46 -13.89 -10.75 9.08
N ARG A 47 -12.92 -9.91 8.69
CA ARG A 47 -11.70 -10.35 8.00
C ARG A 47 -10.83 -11.27 8.84
N SER A 48 -10.82 -11.11 10.17
CA SER A 48 -10.05 -11.95 11.09
C SER A 48 -10.43 -13.43 11.01
N LEU A 49 -11.66 -13.74 10.56
CA LEU A 49 -12.09 -15.12 10.34
C LEU A 49 -11.28 -15.82 9.24
N PHE A 50 -10.75 -15.07 8.27
CA PHE A 50 -10.01 -15.60 7.13
C PHE A 50 -8.49 -15.55 7.31
N GLU A 51 -7.98 -14.93 8.38
CA GLU A 51 -6.56 -14.93 8.75
C GLU A 51 -6.05 -16.32 9.14
N ARG A 52 -6.96 -17.27 9.38
CA ARG A 52 -6.64 -18.67 9.64
C ARG A 52 -6.23 -19.47 8.39
N ILE A 53 -6.41 -18.91 7.20
CA ILE A 53 -5.94 -19.54 5.96
C ILE A 53 -4.41 -19.54 5.99
N PRO A 54 -3.74 -20.71 5.87
CA PRO A 54 -2.28 -20.76 5.89
C PRO A 54 -1.71 -19.90 4.75
N GLU A 55 -0.83 -18.96 5.11
CA GLU A 55 -0.25 -18.03 4.14
C GLU A 55 0.55 -18.79 3.08
N GLU A 56 1.20 -19.89 3.45
CA GLU A 56 2.01 -20.73 2.54
C GLU A 56 1.16 -21.26 1.39
N LEU A 57 -0.10 -21.61 1.64
CA LEU A 57 -1.01 -22.07 0.60
C LEU A 57 -1.49 -20.91 -0.28
N MET A 58 -1.62 -19.71 0.27
CA MET A 58 -1.92 -18.50 -0.51
C MET A 58 -0.72 -18.06 -1.35
N GLN A 59 0.51 -18.30 -0.90
CA GLN A 59 1.72 -17.96 -1.64
C GLN A 59 1.87 -18.72 -2.96
N GLU A 60 1.22 -19.88 -3.11
CA GLU A 60 1.14 -20.62 -4.37
C GLU A 60 0.24 -19.93 -5.42
N SER A 61 -0.65 -19.02 -4.99
CA SER A 61 -1.54 -18.28 -5.90
C SER A 61 -0.75 -17.28 -6.74
N SER A 62 -0.81 -17.42 -8.06
CA SER A 62 -0.25 -16.43 -8.99
C SER A 62 -0.94 -15.07 -8.87
N VAL A 63 -2.25 -15.05 -8.53
CA VAL A 63 -3.01 -13.81 -8.30
C VAL A 63 -2.52 -13.10 -7.04
N TRP A 64 -2.33 -13.84 -5.94
CA TRP A 64 -1.75 -13.29 -4.71
C TRP A 64 -0.34 -12.74 -4.95
N GLN A 65 0.52 -13.50 -5.63
CA GLN A 65 1.89 -13.10 -5.94
C GLN A 65 1.91 -11.79 -6.74
N HIS A 66 1.13 -11.73 -7.84
CA HIS A 66 1.04 -10.54 -8.66
C HIS A 66 0.53 -9.32 -7.88
N GLN A 67 -0.51 -9.50 -7.06
CA GLN A 67 -1.08 -8.42 -6.28
C GLN A 67 -0.12 -7.95 -5.18
N ARG A 68 0.60 -8.87 -4.53
CA ARG A 68 1.65 -8.58 -3.55
C ARG A 68 2.78 -7.78 -4.18
N GLU A 69 3.28 -8.20 -5.34
CA GLU A 69 4.34 -7.46 -6.06
C GLU A 69 3.90 -6.04 -6.41
N LYS A 70 2.67 -5.89 -6.91
CA LYS A 70 2.10 -4.57 -7.22
C LYS A 70 2.01 -3.68 -5.96
N PHE A 71 1.51 -4.21 -4.85
CA PHE A 71 1.42 -3.45 -3.60
C PHE A 71 2.79 -3.12 -3.01
N MET A 72 3.77 -4.03 -3.12
CA MET A 72 5.14 -3.77 -2.71
C MET A 72 5.78 -2.66 -3.54
N ALA A 73 5.62 -2.69 -4.86
CA ALA A 73 6.11 -1.62 -5.74
C ALA A 73 5.47 -0.27 -5.38
N GLN A 74 4.15 -0.23 -5.19
CA GLN A 74 3.44 0.97 -4.74
C GLN A 74 3.93 1.46 -3.38
N GLY A 75 4.17 0.55 -2.44
CA GLY A 75 4.70 0.89 -1.11
C GLY A 75 6.11 1.48 -1.15
N ILE A 76 6.98 0.92 -1.99
CA ILE A 76 8.34 1.44 -2.21
C ILE A 76 8.28 2.84 -2.82
N GLU A 77 7.46 3.03 -3.85
CA GLU A 77 7.30 4.33 -4.50
C GLU A 77 6.72 5.37 -3.54
N GLN A 78 5.67 5.02 -2.80
CA GLN A 78 5.07 5.89 -1.79
C GLN A 78 6.08 6.27 -0.70
N GLY A 79 6.84 5.29 -0.20
CA GLY A 79 7.90 5.52 0.78
C GLY A 79 8.98 6.46 0.26
N ALA A 80 9.38 6.32 -1.01
CA ALA A 80 10.33 7.24 -1.65
C ALA A 80 9.77 8.66 -1.75
N LYS A 81 8.49 8.83 -2.14
CA LYS A 81 7.82 10.14 -2.20
C LYS A 81 7.77 10.81 -0.82
N GLU A 82 7.36 10.08 0.20
CA GLU A 82 7.29 10.59 1.58
C GLU A 82 8.66 10.96 2.13
N ALA A 83 9.68 10.12 1.92
CA ALA A 83 11.04 10.39 2.33
C ALA A 83 11.61 11.63 1.63
N THR A 84 11.42 11.76 0.32
CA THR A 84 11.89 12.91 -0.46
C THR A 84 11.19 14.19 -0.02
N ARG A 85 9.86 14.20 0.19
CA ARG A 85 9.13 15.36 0.73
C ARG A 85 9.65 15.77 2.10
N LYS A 86 9.87 14.81 3.00
CA LYS A 86 10.42 15.06 4.34
C LYS A 86 11.82 15.66 4.27
N ASN A 87 12.69 15.12 3.43
CA ASN A 87 14.05 15.61 3.24
C ASN A 87 14.06 17.01 2.64
N LEU A 88 13.22 17.26 1.63
CA LEU A 88 13.01 18.58 1.02
C LEU A 88 12.58 19.62 2.06
N LEU A 89 11.54 19.34 2.84
CA LEU A 89 11.08 20.23 3.91
C LEU A 89 12.18 20.44 4.98
N THR A 90 12.95 19.41 5.30
CA THR A 90 14.06 19.52 6.27
C THR A 90 15.13 20.49 5.76
N VAL A 91 15.52 20.39 4.48
CA VAL A 91 16.49 21.29 3.85
C VAL A 91 15.96 22.73 3.86
N LEU A 92 14.72 22.95 3.43
CA LEU A 92 14.12 24.29 3.39
C LEU A 92 14.03 24.90 4.79
N ASN A 93 13.60 24.15 5.80
CA ASN A 93 13.52 24.60 7.19
C ASN A 93 14.89 24.89 7.82
N THR A 94 15.97 24.32 7.28
CA THR A 94 17.34 24.61 7.73
C THR A 94 17.83 25.96 7.18
N LYS A 95 17.34 26.35 6.00
CA LYS A 95 17.82 27.53 5.27
C LYS A 95 16.93 28.75 5.44
N PHE A 96 15.64 28.55 5.65
CA PHE A 96 14.62 29.59 5.60
C PHE A 96 13.70 29.57 6.82
N HIS A 97 12.92 30.63 7.01
CA HIS A 97 12.01 30.74 8.14
C HIS A 97 10.94 29.63 8.11
N ARG A 98 10.87 28.86 9.20
CA ARG A 98 9.94 27.72 9.37
C ARG A 98 8.48 28.01 8.99
N GLU A 99 7.92 29.18 9.35
CA GLU A 99 6.52 29.49 9.04
C GLU A 99 6.28 29.67 7.54
N ALA A 100 7.21 30.33 6.84
CA ALA A 100 7.16 30.49 5.40
C ALA A 100 7.31 29.14 4.68
N VAL A 101 8.18 28.25 5.17
CA VAL A 101 8.32 26.89 4.63
C VAL A 101 7.05 26.05 4.87
N ARG A 102 6.42 26.18 6.05
CA ARG A 102 5.18 25.48 6.39
C ARG A 102 4.03 25.83 5.44
N ALA A 103 4.01 27.07 4.92
CA ALA A 103 3.02 27.48 3.92
C ALA A 103 3.14 26.69 2.59
N LEU A 104 4.32 26.11 2.29
CA LEU A 104 4.56 25.32 1.07
C LEU A 104 4.20 23.84 1.23
N THR A 105 3.98 23.34 2.45
CA THR A 105 3.72 21.92 2.73
C THR A 105 2.54 21.36 1.92
N PRO A 106 1.37 22.01 1.84
CA PRO A 106 0.24 21.47 1.07
C PRO A 106 0.55 21.33 -0.43
N ALA A 107 1.32 22.28 -0.99
CA ALA A 107 1.71 22.21 -2.39
C ALA A 107 2.64 21.01 -2.65
N LEU A 108 3.61 20.77 -1.77
CA LEU A 108 4.55 19.65 -1.87
C LEU A 108 3.88 18.28 -1.65
N GLU A 109 2.87 18.22 -0.77
CA GLU A 109 2.07 17.01 -0.53
C GLU A 109 1.23 16.61 -1.74
N ASN A 110 0.80 17.58 -2.56
CA ASN A 110 0.02 17.34 -3.77
C ASN A 110 0.85 16.86 -4.98
N ILE A 111 2.19 16.87 -4.90
CA ILE A 111 3.05 16.42 -6.00
C ILE A 111 3.16 14.91 -5.97
N ASP A 112 2.45 14.21 -6.86
CA ASP A 112 2.50 12.74 -6.94
C ASP A 112 3.71 12.20 -7.72
N ASP A 113 4.36 13.03 -8.52
CA ASP A 113 5.53 12.66 -9.32
C ASP A 113 6.81 12.65 -8.46
N LEU A 114 7.40 11.46 -8.26
CA LEU A 114 8.65 11.28 -7.54
C LEU A 114 9.83 12.02 -8.20
N GLN A 115 9.92 12.00 -9.53
CA GLN A 115 11.02 12.66 -10.24
C GLN A 115 10.96 14.17 -10.04
N ARG A 116 9.75 14.74 -10.06
CA ARG A 116 9.54 16.16 -9.73
C ARG A 116 9.96 16.47 -8.29
N LEU A 117 9.63 15.60 -7.33
CA LEU A 117 10.06 15.76 -5.94
C LEU A 117 11.59 15.72 -5.78
N GLU A 118 12.27 14.82 -6.48
CA GLU A 118 13.74 14.72 -6.47
C GLU A 118 14.42 15.96 -7.06
N GLN A 119 13.88 16.49 -8.17
CA GLN A 119 14.36 17.75 -8.75
C GLN A 119 14.19 18.91 -7.77
N LEU A 120 13.02 19.04 -7.15
CA LEU A 120 12.76 20.07 -6.15
C LEU A 120 13.68 19.91 -4.94
N HIS A 121 13.97 18.68 -4.51
CA HIS A 121 14.95 18.41 -3.46
C HIS A 121 16.33 18.95 -3.83
N PHE A 122 16.82 18.67 -5.03
CA PHE A 122 18.09 19.18 -5.52
C PHE A 122 18.12 20.72 -5.60
N ILE A 123 17.03 21.34 -6.06
CA ILE A 123 16.90 22.80 -6.12
C ILE A 123 16.95 23.40 -4.71
N ALA A 124 16.20 22.83 -3.76
CA ALA A 124 16.16 23.31 -2.37
C ALA A 124 17.53 23.32 -1.70
N VAL A 125 18.40 22.35 -2.01
CA VAL A 125 19.80 22.33 -1.53
C VAL A 125 20.57 23.56 -2.00
N ASN A 126 20.36 24.01 -3.25
CA ASN A 126 21.21 25.02 -3.90
C ASN A 126 20.66 26.44 -3.89
N VAL A 127 19.34 26.58 -3.84
CA VAL A 127 18.62 27.87 -3.98
C VAL A 127 19.03 28.89 -2.91
N LYS A 128 19.08 30.18 -3.27
CA LYS A 128 19.55 31.25 -2.38
C LYS A 128 18.43 31.95 -1.62
N SER A 129 17.20 31.89 -2.13
CA SER A 129 16.01 32.44 -1.48
C SER A 129 14.84 31.46 -1.50
N LEU A 130 13.88 31.66 -0.61
CA LEU A 130 12.63 30.88 -0.63
C LEU A 130 11.75 31.29 -1.81
N GLU A 131 11.89 32.52 -2.30
CA GLU A 131 11.11 33.06 -3.42
C GLU A 131 11.52 32.40 -4.74
N ASP A 132 12.82 32.24 -4.99
CA ASP A 132 13.34 31.47 -6.14
C ASP A 132 12.83 30.02 -6.12
N PHE A 133 12.80 29.39 -4.93
CA PHE A 133 12.28 28.03 -4.79
C PHE A 133 10.79 27.96 -5.09
N THR A 134 10.04 28.96 -4.61
CA THR A 134 8.60 29.07 -4.82
C THR A 134 8.27 29.30 -6.29
N GLY A 135 9.07 30.08 -7.00
CA GLY A 135 8.97 30.24 -8.46
C GLY A 135 9.03 28.89 -9.17
N VAL A 136 10.07 28.09 -8.89
CA VAL A 136 10.21 26.77 -9.53
C VAL A 136 9.15 25.77 -9.06
N LEU A 137 8.65 25.87 -7.83
CA LEU A 137 7.60 24.98 -7.31
C LEU A 137 6.28 25.12 -8.06
N PHE A 138 5.93 26.33 -8.49
CA PHE A 138 4.64 26.66 -9.11
C PHE A 138 4.71 26.86 -10.63
N GLU A 139 5.89 26.63 -11.25
CA GLU A 139 6.03 26.35 -12.69
C GLU A 139 5.46 24.97 -13.05
#